data_AF-A0A5P2QQT9-F1
#
_entry.id   AF-A0A5P2QQT9-F1
#
_cell.length_a   1.000
_cell.length_b   1.000
_cell.length_c   1.000
_cell.angle_alpha   90.00
_cell.angle_beta   90.00
_cell.angle_gamma   90.00
#
_symmetry.space_group_name_H-M   'P 1'
#
loop_
_entity.id
_entity.type
_entity.pdbx_description
1 polymer ?
#
loop_
_entity_poly.entity_id
_entity_poly.type
_entity_poly.pdbx_seq_one_letter_code
_entity_poly.pdbx_strand_id
1 'polypeptide(L)' 'MTPKRFVSVKFLQERYECSRETIYKYMRDYNFPKQIKLTPGAARWDLAEVEAWEAQRIAAE' A
#
# COMPACT_ATOMS: atom_id res chain seq x y z
N MET A 1 -13.18 14.51 -8.93
CA MET A 1 -11.93 14.44 -8.12
C MET A 1 -12.18 13.47 -6.99
N THR A 2 -11.75 12.23 -7.13
CA THR A 2 -11.90 11.24 -6.05
C THR A 2 -10.97 11.64 -4.90
N PRO A 3 -11.46 11.74 -3.65
CA PRO A 3 -10.61 12.15 -2.54
C PRO A 3 -9.48 11.14 -2.35
N LYS A 4 -8.22 11.59 -2.44
CA LYS A 4 -7.06 10.76 -2.15
C LYS A 4 -7.08 10.37 -0.68
N ARG A 5 -7.38 9.11 -0.41
CA ARG A 5 -7.43 8.54 0.93
C ARG A 5 -6.05 8.00 1.28
N PHE A 6 -5.38 8.63 2.24
CA PHE A 6 -4.08 8.19 2.70
C PHE A 6 -4.21 7.20 3.86
N VAL A 7 -3.60 6.02 3.71
CA VAL A 7 -3.57 4.96 4.73
C VAL A 7 -2.18 4.78 5.31
N SER A 8 -2.10 4.30 6.56
CA SER A 8 -0.83 4.00 7.23
C SER A 8 -0.42 2.55 7.00
N VAL A 9 0.84 2.23 7.30
CA VAL A 9 1.32 0.84 7.28
C VAL A 9 0.46 -0.07 8.17
N LYS A 10 -0.03 0.42 9.31
CA LYS A 10 -0.90 -0.34 10.21
C LYS A 10 -2.20 -0.77 9.52
N PHE A 11 -2.82 0.13 8.76
CA PHE A 11 -4.01 -0.21 7.97
C PHE A 11 -3.72 -1.32 6.94
N LEU A 12 -2.57 -1.25 6.26
CA LEU A 12 -2.17 -2.29 5.30
C LEU A 12 -1.89 -3.63 5.99
N GLN A 13 -1.27 -3.61 7.17
CA GLN A 13 -1.05 -4.82 7.97
C GLN A 13 -2.36 -5.50 8.34
N GLU A 14 -3.37 -4.72 8.76
CA GLU A 14 -4.70 -5.24 9.09
C GLU A 14 -5.44 -5.73 7.83
N ARG A 15 -5.36 -5.01 6.71
CA ARG A 15 -6.02 -5.38 5.45
C ARG A 15 -5.50 -6.69 4.86
N TYR A 16 -4.19 -6.92 4.93
CA TYR A 16 -3.53 -8.09 4.36
C TYR A 16 -3.20 -9.17 5.39
N GLU A 17 -3.60 -8.99 6.64
CA GLU A 17 -3.29 -9.88 7.77
C GLU A 17 -1.80 -10.26 7.81
N CYS A 18 -0.93 -9.28 7.55
CA CYS A 18 0.51 -9.53 7.40
C CYS A 18 1.39 -8.54 8.17
N SER A 19 2.66 -8.89 8.31
CA SER A 19 3.64 -8.04 9.00
C SER A 19 4.07 -6.86 8.14
N ARG A 20 4.48 -5.76 8.78
CA ARG A 20 5.03 -4.57 8.09
C ARG A 20 6.16 -4.94 7.13
N GLU A 21 6.97 -5.94 7.47
CA GLU A 21 8.08 -6.43 6.67
C GLU A 21 7.60 -7.04 5.36
N THR A 22 6.47 -7.75 5.39
CA THR A 22 5.81 -8.29 4.21
C THR A 22 5.34 -7.16 3.29
N ILE A 23 4.78 -6.09 3.83
CA ILE A 23 4.41 -4.89 3.04
C ILE A 23 5.64 -4.28 2.35
N TYR A 24 6.76 -4.13 3.07
CA TYR A 24 8.01 -3.64 2.46
C TYR A 24 8.58 -4.62 1.42
N LYS A 25 8.39 -5.93 1.61
CA LYS A 25 8.73 -6.95 0.60
C LYS A 25 7.87 -6.79 -0.64
N TYR A 26 6.56 -6.51 -0.50
CA TYR A 26 5.69 -6.23 -1.65
C TYR A 26 6.16 -5.02 -2.44
N MET A 27 6.65 -3.98 -1.77
CA MET A 27 7.25 -2.81 -2.43
C MET A 27 8.52 -3.14 -3.20
N ARG A 28 9.29 -4.13 -2.75
CA ARG A 28 10.56 -4.53 -3.38
C ARG A 28 10.37 -5.52 -4.53
N ASP A 29 9.57 -6.55 -4.32
CA ASP A 29 9.49 -7.73 -5.19
C ASP A 29 8.21 -7.75 -6.05
N TYR A 30 7.14 -7.08 -5.63
CA TYR A 30 5.80 -7.25 -6.22
C TYR A 30 5.24 -5.97 -6.86
N ASN A 31 6.07 -4.94 -7.02
CA ASN A 31 5.70 -3.63 -7.57
C ASN A 31 4.55 -2.94 -6.81
N PHE A 32 4.49 -3.15 -5.49
CA PHE A 32 3.52 -2.48 -4.62
C PHE A 32 3.79 -0.97 -4.54
N PRO A 33 2.77 -0.12 -4.41
CA PRO A 33 2.91 1.34 -4.40
C PRO A 33 3.90 1.85 -3.35
N LYS A 34 4.60 2.93 -3.71
CA LYS A 34 5.61 3.55 -2.85
C LYS A 34 4.97 4.37 -1.74
N GLN A 35 5.61 4.34 -0.57
CA GLN A 35 5.22 5.20 0.54
C GLN A 35 5.45 6.69 0.22
N ILE A 36 4.45 7.49 0.53
CA ILE A 36 4.45 8.95 0.52
C ILE A 36 4.90 9.42 1.91
N LYS A 37 6.05 10.08 1.99
CA LYS A 37 6.56 10.64 3.24
C LYS A 37 5.90 12.00 3.47
N LEU A 38 4.96 12.08 4.43
CA LEU A 38 4.32 13.35 4.81
C LEU A 38 5.15 14.11 5.85
N THR A 39 5.84 13.39 6.74
CA THR A 39 6.74 13.94 7.76
C THR A 39 7.92 12.97 8.01
N PRO A 40 8.96 13.36 8.77
CA PRO A 40 10.11 12.50 9.08
C PRO A 40 9.77 11.17 9.79
N GLY A 41 8.53 10.99 10.27
CA GLY A 41 8.06 9.76 10.93
C GLY A 41 6.73 9.22 10.41
N ALA A 42 6.12 9.86 9.40
CA ALA A 42 4.82 9.45 8.87
C ALA A 42 4.93 9.08 7.39
N ALA A 43 4.99 7.78 7.14
CA ALA A 43 4.80 7.18 5.84
C ALA A 43 3.32 6.86 5.60
N ARG A 44 2.79 7.26 4.45
CA ARG A 44 1.42 6.97 4.02
C ARG A 44 1.40 6.34 2.65
N TRP A 45 0.36 5.61 2.34
CA TRP A 45 0.08 5.07 1.01
C TRP A 45 -1.23 5.65 0.50
N ASP A 46 -1.31 5.87 -0.81
CA ASP A 46 -2.57 6.20 -1.44
C ASP A 46 -3.41 4.92 -1.57
N LEU A 47 -4.62 4.92 -1.00
CA LEU A 47 -5.49 3.75 -1.01
C LEU A 47 -5.90 3.35 -2.42
N ALA A 48 -6.11 4.31 -3.32
CA ALA A 48 -6.52 4.01 -4.69
C ALA A 48 -5.39 3.33 -5.47
N GLU A 49 -4.12 3.70 -5.23
CA GLU A 49 -2.98 2.98 -5.81
C GLU A 49 -2.86 1.55 -5.27
N VAL A 50 -3.14 1.34 -3.98
CA VAL A 50 -3.14 0.01 -3.36
C VAL A 50 -4.24 -0.85 -3.98
N GLU A 51 -5.46 -0.32 -4.12
CA GLU A 51 -6.58 -1.02 -4.75
C GLU A 51 -6.33 -1.32 -6.23
N ALA A 52 -5.70 -0.39 -6.95
CA ALA A 52 -5.30 -0.61 -8.34
C ALA A 52 -4.24 -1.72 -8.48
N TRP A 53 -3.32 -1.82 -7.51
CA TRP A 53 -2.34 -2.91 -7.47
C TRP A 53 -3.02 -4.26 -7.16
N GLU A 54 -3.96 -4.30 -6.23
CA GLU A 54 -4.78 -5.48 -5.94
C GLU A 54 -5.55 -5.95 -7.19
N ALA A 55 -6.21 -5.02 -7.88
CA ALA A 55 -6.96 -5.32 -9.11
C ALA A 55 -6.07 -5.88 -10.22
N GLN A 56 -4.85 -5.35 -10.40
CA GLN A 56 -3.89 -5.88 -11.36
C GLN A 56 -3.47 -7.32 -11.03
N ARG A 57 -3.38 -7.68 -9.75
CA ARG A 57 -3.06 -9.05 -9.32
C ARG A 57 -4.22 -10.02 -9.52
N ILE A 58 -5.45 -9.57 -9.24
CA ILE A 58 -6.66 -10.36 -9.47
C ILE A 58 -6.87 -10.60 -10.98
N ALA A 59 -6.63 -9.59 -11.82
CA ALA A 59 -6.81 -9.70 -13.28
C ALA A 59 -5.66 -10.46 -14.00
N ALA A 60 -4.55 -10.73 -13.31
CA ALA A 60 -3.43 -11.50 -13.84
C ALA A 60 -3.57 -13.01 -13.56
N GLU A 61 -4.68 -13.45 -12.95
CA GLU A 61 -5.05 -14.85 -12.73
C GLU A 61 -6.11 -15.34 -13.74
#